data_AF-A0AAD5QYR7-F1
#
_entry.id   AF-A0AAD5QYR7-F1
#
_cell.length_a   1.000
_cell.length_b   1.000
_cell.length_c   1.000
_cell.angle_alpha   90.00
_cell.angle_beta   90.00
_cell.angle_gamma   90.00
#
_symmetry.space_group_name_H-M   'P 1'
#
loop_
_entity.id
_entity.type
_entity.pdbx_description
1 polymer ?
#
loop_
_entity_poly.entity_id
_entity_poly.type
_entity_poly.pdbx_seq_one_letter_code
_entity_poly.pdbx_strand_id
1 'polypeptide(L)'
;MVTLEIELDEQLKSEEMSDILRQVFSRLASRFSRNKYPVPHIEGADNVMVDSSVLCCPVCYNIFDSAPSVLQCGHTFCVKCLRNIANLRTIARQSDGKSFPCPLCRKVCCLENVVKNYIIEDILNRMEMLPDEAEYREKLALSNTRIAKERIEQKCADLELSNNRLIAEITDRKKKEIRNYVSIVFLFVSYLLLAHLYSQMELHCTTVCTPFSYIKDALLRGAMKVYQHGCLFISHLFSRIY
;
A
#
# COMPACT_ATOMS: atom_id res chain seq x y z
N MET A 1 20.32 57.83 -61.33
CA MET A 1 20.28 56.35 -61.32
C MET A 1 21.42 55.77 -60.49
N VAL A 2 22.68 56.17 -60.71
CA VAL A 2 23.85 55.63 -59.97
C VAL A 2 23.81 55.88 -58.44
N THR A 3 23.25 56.99 -57.97
CA THR A 3 23.20 57.31 -56.52
C THR A 3 22.19 56.47 -55.73
N LEU A 4 21.07 56.08 -56.35
CA LEU A 4 20.03 55.27 -55.70
C LEU A 4 20.46 53.81 -55.54
N GLU A 5 21.20 53.25 -56.50
CA GLU A 5 21.75 51.89 -56.39
C GLU A 5 22.80 51.78 -55.29
N ILE A 6 23.59 52.83 -55.05
CA ILE A 6 24.59 52.86 -53.97
C ILE A 6 23.88 52.92 -52.59
N GLU A 7 22.85 53.75 -52.42
CA GLU A 7 22.07 53.83 -51.17
C GLU A 7 21.29 52.55 -50.86
N LEU A 8 20.72 51.90 -51.87
CA LEU A 8 20.05 50.60 -51.73
C LEU A 8 21.03 49.48 -51.33
N ASP A 9 22.23 49.46 -51.93
CA ASP A 9 23.27 48.47 -51.59
C ASP A 9 23.86 48.71 -50.19
N GLU A 10 23.93 49.98 -49.74
CA GLU A 10 24.40 50.35 -48.40
C GLU A 10 23.35 50.03 -47.31
N GLN A 11 22.07 50.23 -47.60
CA GLN A 11 20.96 49.80 -46.72
C GLN A 11 20.85 48.28 -46.65
N LEU A 12 20.97 47.56 -47.78
CA LEU A 12 20.92 46.10 -47.81
C LEU A 12 22.07 45.49 -46.99
N LYS A 13 23.28 46.04 -47.07
CA LYS A 13 24.43 45.65 -46.22
C LYS A 13 24.20 45.96 -44.74
N SER A 14 23.50 47.04 -44.41
CA SER A 14 23.18 47.40 -43.03
C SER A 14 22.15 46.46 -42.40
N GLU A 15 21.13 46.06 -43.17
CA GLU A 15 20.11 45.09 -42.74
C GLU A 15 20.71 43.69 -42.60
N GLU A 16 21.50 43.25 -43.58
CA GLU A 16 22.22 41.96 -43.52
C GLU A 16 23.15 41.89 -42.32
N MET A 17 23.89 42.97 -42.01
CA MET A 17 24.77 43.01 -40.85
C MET A 17 23.98 42.97 -39.53
N SER A 18 22.79 43.59 -39.48
CA SER A 18 21.91 43.54 -38.30
C SER A 18 21.33 42.14 -38.07
N ASP A 19 21.01 41.43 -39.14
CA ASP A 19 20.50 40.05 -39.11
C ASP A 19 21.59 39.06 -38.76
N ILE A 20 22.80 39.24 -39.29
CA ILE A 20 23.98 38.47 -38.89
C ILE A 20 24.28 38.70 -37.41
N LEU A 21 24.23 39.95 -36.93
CA LEU A 21 24.41 40.25 -35.51
C LEU A 21 23.32 39.60 -34.66
N ARG A 22 22.05 39.68 -35.04
CA ARG A 22 20.95 38.99 -34.35
C ARG A 22 21.14 37.48 -34.32
N GLN A 23 21.58 36.88 -35.43
CA GLN A 23 21.80 35.45 -35.54
C GLN A 23 23.04 34.98 -34.76
N VAL A 24 24.08 35.80 -34.70
CA VAL A 24 25.27 35.57 -33.86
C VAL A 24 24.92 35.76 -32.38
N PHE A 25 24.16 36.80 -32.02
CA PHE A 25 23.66 37.01 -30.66
C PHE A 25 22.73 35.89 -30.22
N SER A 26 21.83 35.37 -31.08
CA SER A 26 20.96 34.25 -30.74
C SER A 26 21.77 32.95 -30.54
N ARG A 27 22.79 32.70 -31.37
CA ARG A 27 23.72 31.59 -31.22
C ARG A 27 24.60 31.72 -29.98
N LEU A 28 25.09 32.91 -29.65
CA LEU A 28 25.87 33.16 -28.43
C LEU A 28 24.98 33.08 -27.18
N ALA A 29 23.78 33.65 -27.20
CA ALA A 29 22.80 33.52 -26.12
C ALA A 29 22.43 32.06 -25.88
N SER A 30 22.29 31.24 -26.93
CA SER A 30 22.07 29.78 -26.81
C SER A 30 23.27 29.02 -26.24
N ARG A 31 24.50 29.59 -26.32
CA ARG A 31 25.70 29.04 -25.68
C ARG A 31 25.82 29.45 -24.21
N PHE A 32 25.33 30.63 -23.84
CA PHE A 32 25.27 31.10 -22.44
C PHE A 32 24.03 30.60 -21.68
N SER A 33 22.95 30.25 -22.39
CA SER A 33 21.68 29.76 -21.85
C SER A 33 21.47 28.27 -22.12
N ARG A 34 22.55 27.48 -22.12
CA ARG A 34 22.37 26.06 -21.82
C ARG A 34 22.25 26.00 -20.32
N ASN A 35 21.02 25.86 -19.82
CA ASN A 35 20.81 25.53 -18.43
C ASN A 35 21.62 24.24 -18.17
N LYS A 36 22.77 24.37 -17.50
CA LYS A 36 23.78 23.29 -17.40
C LYS A 36 23.22 22.06 -16.70
N TYR A 37 22.10 22.23 -16.01
CA TYR A 37 21.34 21.22 -15.32
C TYR A 37 19.90 21.29 -15.84
N PRO A 38 19.45 20.33 -16.68
CA PRO A 38 18.04 20.25 -17.05
C PRO A 38 17.23 20.05 -15.77
N VAL A 39 16.29 20.95 -15.50
CA VAL A 39 15.38 20.83 -14.36
C VAL A 39 14.32 19.79 -14.73
N PRO A 40 14.17 18.69 -13.97
CA PRO A 40 13.14 17.71 -14.26
C PRO A 40 11.75 18.35 -14.12
N HIS A 41 10.87 18.09 -15.08
CA HIS A 41 9.47 18.49 -14.98
C HIS A 41 8.75 17.52 -14.04
N ILE A 42 8.36 17.98 -12.85
CA ILE A 42 7.71 17.17 -11.83
C ILE A 42 6.21 17.52 -11.87
N GLU A 43 5.43 16.80 -12.67
CA GLU A 43 3.97 16.91 -12.69
C GLU A 43 3.31 15.88 -11.77
N GLY A 44 2.34 16.32 -10.97
CA GLY A 44 1.52 15.43 -10.14
C GLY A 44 2.23 14.79 -8.93
N ALA A 45 3.39 15.31 -8.51
CA ALA A 45 4.03 14.85 -7.27
C ALA A 45 3.46 15.59 -6.06
N ASP A 46 2.86 14.83 -5.13
CA ASP A 46 2.38 15.37 -3.86
C ASP A 46 3.52 15.79 -2.93
N ASN A 47 4.72 15.20 -3.09
CA ASN A 47 5.91 15.46 -2.27
C ASN A 47 7.20 15.44 -3.12
N VAL A 48 8.18 16.29 -2.77
CA VAL A 48 9.48 16.39 -3.45
C VAL A 48 10.61 16.35 -2.42
N MET A 49 11.65 15.55 -2.68
CA MET A 49 12.88 15.56 -1.88
C MET A 49 13.86 16.59 -2.42
N VAL A 50 14.38 17.45 -1.54
CA VAL A 50 15.34 18.52 -1.87
C VAL A 50 16.58 18.33 -1.01
N ASP A 51 17.77 18.43 -1.61
CA ASP A 51 19.04 18.42 -0.87
C ASP A 51 19.13 19.64 0.04
N SER A 52 19.38 19.42 1.34
CA SER A 52 19.42 20.50 2.34
C SER A 52 20.51 21.53 2.07
N SER A 53 21.54 21.19 1.28
CA SER A 53 22.64 22.12 0.94
C SER A 53 22.16 23.42 0.30
N VAL A 54 21.05 23.39 -0.44
CA VAL A 54 20.47 24.59 -1.11
C VAL A 54 19.86 25.59 -0.13
N LEU A 55 19.61 25.16 1.11
CA LEU A 55 19.04 25.93 2.20
C LEU A 55 20.11 26.37 3.21
N CYS A 56 21.37 26.04 2.94
CA CYS A 56 22.50 26.41 3.76
C CYS A 56 23.25 27.60 3.17
N CYS A 57 23.79 28.43 4.06
CA CYS A 57 24.68 29.50 3.64
C CYS A 57 26.03 28.92 3.21
N PRO A 58 26.55 29.23 2.01
CA PRO A 58 27.83 28.69 1.52
C PRO A 58 29.06 29.26 2.25
N VAL A 59 28.87 30.23 3.16
CA VAL A 59 29.96 30.86 3.93
C VAL A 59 30.08 30.25 5.33
N CYS A 60 28.95 30.08 6.03
CA CYS A 60 28.95 29.55 7.40
C CYS A 60 28.44 28.11 7.50
N TYR A 61 27.95 27.54 6.40
CA TYR A 61 27.41 26.17 6.29
C TYR A 61 26.21 25.86 7.19
N ASN A 62 25.64 26.86 7.83
CA ASN A 62 24.41 26.73 8.61
C ASN A 62 23.18 26.90 7.71
N ILE A 63 22.09 26.22 8.06
CA ILE A 63 20.76 26.46 7.50
C ILE A 63 20.38 27.93 7.75
N PHE A 64 19.73 28.58 6.79
CA PHE A 64 19.28 29.96 6.96
C PHE A 64 18.26 30.06 8.11
N ASP A 65 18.44 31.04 8.99
CA ASP A 65 17.60 31.28 10.17
C ASP A 65 16.42 32.22 9.90
N SER A 66 16.44 32.89 8.76
CA SER A 66 15.54 33.95 8.32
C SER A 66 15.73 34.17 6.82
N ALA A 67 14.88 34.98 6.17
CA ALA A 67 15.06 35.35 4.76
C ALA A 67 16.51 35.76 4.45
N PRO A 68 17.25 34.93 3.70
CA PRO A 68 18.62 35.23 3.35
C PRO A 68 18.66 36.32 2.27
N SER A 69 19.86 36.82 2.02
CA SER A 69 20.11 37.98 1.19
C SER A 69 20.70 37.56 -0.16
N VAL A 70 20.07 37.98 -1.25
CA VAL A 70 20.48 37.74 -2.64
C VAL A 70 21.30 38.93 -3.12
N LEU A 71 22.49 38.64 -3.64
CA LEU A 71 23.33 39.63 -4.32
C LEU A 71 22.83 39.89 -5.75
N GLN A 72 23.23 40.99 -6.36
CA GLN A 72 22.91 41.31 -7.76
C GLN A 72 23.38 40.24 -8.76
N CYS A 73 24.36 39.41 -8.39
CA CYS A 73 24.80 38.27 -9.17
C CYS A 73 23.91 37.02 -9.06
N GLY A 74 22.88 37.04 -8.21
CA GLY A 74 21.93 35.94 -7.98
C GLY A 74 22.29 34.99 -6.82
N HIS A 75 23.50 35.07 -6.27
CA HIS A 75 23.91 34.19 -5.16
C HIS A 75 23.35 34.66 -3.82
N THR A 76 22.98 33.70 -2.97
CA THR A 76 22.26 33.94 -1.71
C THR A 76 23.13 33.62 -0.50
N PHE A 77 23.09 34.46 0.54
CA PHE A 77 23.92 34.34 1.74
C PHE A 77 23.17 34.79 3.00
N CYS A 78 23.62 34.31 4.16
CA CYS A 78 23.08 34.74 5.44
C CYS A 78 23.40 36.22 5.71
N VAL A 79 22.48 36.96 6.36
CA VAL A 79 22.67 38.40 6.62
C VAL A 79 23.92 38.66 7.44
N LYS A 80 24.16 37.83 8.46
CA LYS A 80 25.35 37.90 9.34
C LYS A 80 26.64 37.77 8.51
N CYS A 81 26.65 36.83 7.57
CA CYS A 81 27.77 36.50 6.71
C CYS A 81 28.11 37.68 5.78
N LEU A 82 27.09 38.29 5.15
CA LEU A 82 27.30 39.45 4.27
C LEU A 82 27.81 40.68 5.02
N ARG A 83 27.24 40.98 6.20
CA ARG A 83 27.74 42.08 7.04
C ARG A 83 29.20 41.87 7.41
N ASN A 84 29.58 40.66 7.82
CA ASN A 84 30.97 40.36 8.18
C ASN A 84 31.92 40.54 7.00
N ILE A 85 31.53 40.07 5.81
CA ILE A 85 32.33 40.23 4.58
C ILE A 85 32.51 41.71 4.25
N ALA A 86 31.46 42.51 4.33
CA ALA A 86 31.54 43.94 4.07
C ALA A 86 32.42 44.66 5.11
N ASN A 87 32.24 44.36 6.39
CA ASN A 87 33.01 44.95 7.48
C ASN A 87 34.52 44.61 7.40
N LEU A 88 34.87 43.37 7.04
CA LEU A 88 36.26 42.96 6.82
C LEU A 88 36.92 43.73 5.67
N ARG A 89 36.14 44.11 4.65
CA ARG A 89 36.65 44.81 3.46
C ARG A 89 36.77 46.31 3.67
N THR A 90 35.88 46.92 4.45
CA THR A 90 36.01 48.33 4.86
C THR A 90 37.30 48.60 5.63
N ILE A 91 37.86 47.60 6.31
CA ILE A 91 39.13 47.72 7.05
C ILE A 91 40.35 47.57 6.11
N ALA A 92 40.21 46.86 4.98
CA ALA A 92 41.33 46.36 4.22
C ALA A 92 41.95 47.38 3.24
N ARG A 93 41.18 48.15 2.43
CA ARG A 93 41.71 49.19 1.52
C ARG A 93 40.66 50.25 1.14
N GLN A 94 41.14 51.49 1.00
CA GLN A 94 40.43 52.71 0.60
C GLN A 94 39.70 52.59 -0.76
N SER A 95 38.60 53.35 -0.87
CA SER A 95 37.71 53.64 -2.02
C SER A 95 36.33 52.95 -2.02
N ASP A 96 35.29 53.80 -1.95
CA ASP A 96 33.85 53.62 -2.18
C ASP A 96 33.01 52.67 -1.29
N GLY A 97 33.61 52.06 -0.27
CA GLY A 97 32.97 51.76 1.03
C GLY A 97 31.84 50.72 1.10
N LYS A 98 31.29 50.23 -0.02
CA LYS A 98 30.11 49.33 -0.01
C LYS A 98 30.16 48.18 -1.01
N SER A 99 31.18 48.13 -1.87
CA SER A 99 31.34 47.08 -2.88
C SER A 99 32.30 45.96 -2.43
N PHE A 100 31.93 44.71 -2.70
CA PHE A 100 32.74 43.52 -2.41
C PHE A 100 32.55 42.43 -3.48
N PRO A 101 33.55 41.56 -3.72
CA PRO A 101 33.38 40.44 -4.63
C PRO A 101 32.52 39.33 -3.98
N CYS A 102 31.57 38.80 -4.74
CA CYS A 102 30.78 37.65 -4.33
C CYS A 102 31.69 36.43 -4.00
N PRO A 103 31.51 35.76 -2.85
CA PRO A 103 32.32 34.58 -2.48
C PRO A 103 32.26 33.42 -3.49
N LEU A 104 31.17 33.27 -4.22
CA LEU A 104 30.96 32.15 -5.15
C LEU A 104 31.45 32.45 -6.57
N CYS A 105 31.13 33.63 -7.11
CA CYS A 105 31.41 33.95 -8.52
C CYS A 105 32.33 35.15 -8.73
N ARG A 106 32.79 35.81 -7.66
CA ARG A 106 33.68 36.97 -7.65
C ARG A 106 33.17 38.23 -8.35
N LYS A 107 31.95 38.24 -8.91
CA LYS A 107 31.31 39.47 -9.41
C LYS A 107 31.22 40.51 -8.29
N VAL A 108 31.54 41.76 -8.61
CA VAL A 108 31.45 42.89 -7.68
C VAL A 108 29.97 43.14 -7.37
N CYS A 109 29.66 43.20 -6.08
CA CYS A 109 28.32 43.39 -5.54
C CYS A 109 28.34 44.54 -4.52
N CYS A 110 27.25 45.28 -4.40
CA CYS A 110 27.11 46.34 -3.40
C CYS A 110 26.09 45.95 -2.33
N LEU A 111 26.38 46.26 -1.07
CA LEU A 111 25.52 45.87 0.06
C LEU A 111 24.14 46.56 0.06
N GLU A 112 24.04 47.73 -0.59
CA GLU A 112 22.79 48.48 -0.75
C GLU A 112 21.82 47.84 -1.74
N ASN A 113 22.33 47.06 -2.68
CA ASN A 113 21.55 46.44 -3.75
C ASN A 113 21.22 44.98 -3.45
N VAL A 114 21.18 44.62 -2.16
CA VAL A 114 20.90 43.27 -1.70
C VAL A 114 19.42 43.14 -1.39
N VAL A 115 18.78 42.12 -1.94
CA VAL A 115 17.34 41.86 -1.78
C VAL A 115 17.14 40.61 -0.93
N LYS A 116 16.01 40.51 -0.24
CA LYS A 116 15.65 39.31 0.55
C LYS A 116 15.08 38.20 -0.33
N ASN A 117 15.46 36.96 -0.05
CA ASN A 117 14.89 35.78 -0.65
C ASN A 117 13.78 35.20 0.25
N TYR A 118 12.56 35.71 0.09
CA TYR A 118 11.41 35.25 0.87
C TYR A 118 10.97 33.82 0.50
N ILE A 119 11.29 33.35 -0.72
CA ILE A 119 10.97 31.97 -1.13
C ILE A 119 11.72 30.97 -0.24
N ILE A 120 13.00 31.23 0.08
CA ILE A 120 13.74 30.35 0.99
C ILE A 120 13.17 30.39 2.40
N GLU A 121 12.73 31.57 2.87
CA GLU A 121 12.06 31.69 4.17
C GLU A 121 10.74 30.90 4.21
N ASP A 122 9.91 31.03 3.18
CA ASP A 122 8.65 30.29 3.07
C ASP A 122 8.86 28.78 3.01
N ILE A 123 9.89 28.33 2.28
CA ILE A 123 10.28 26.92 2.22
C ILE A 123 10.66 26.43 3.63
N LEU A 124 11.54 27.15 4.32
CA LEU A 124 12.01 26.78 5.67
C LEU A 124 10.87 26.78 6.70
N ASN A 125 9.95 27.73 6.63
CA ASN A 125 8.79 27.81 7.52
C ASN A 125 7.83 26.62 7.37
N ARG A 126 7.83 25.99 6.19
CA ARG A 126 6.98 24.82 5.87
C ARG A 126 7.73 23.50 6.03
N MET A 127 9.01 23.53 6.36
CA MET A 127 9.77 22.33 6.66
C MET A 127 9.40 21.86 8.06
N GLU A 128 8.75 20.71 8.13
CA GLU A 128 8.74 19.91 9.34
C GLU A 128 10.09 19.21 9.45
N MET A 129 10.72 19.31 10.62
CA MET A 129 11.81 18.39 10.94
C MET A 129 11.20 16.99 10.85
N LEU A 130 11.69 16.17 9.92
CA LEU A 130 11.37 14.75 9.98
C LEU A 130 11.75 14.29 11.39
N PRO A 131 10.83 13.65 12.12
CA PRO A 131 11.22 13.09 13.39
C PRO A 131 12.35 12.10 13.15
N ASP A 132 13.20 11.96 14.17
CA ASP A 132 14.41 11.13 14.19
C ASP A 132 14.25 9.86 13.32
N GLU A 133 15.30 9.44 12.59
CA GLU A 133 15.27 8.30 11.65
C GLU A 133 14.58 7.03 12.22
N ALA A 134 14.57 6.89 13.55
CA ALA A 134 13.80 5.91 14.29
C ALA A 134 12.28 6.01 14.08
N GLU A 135 11.67 7.20 14.14
CA GLU A 135 10.23 7.43 14.02
C GLU A 135 9.74 7.23 12.57
N TYR A 136 10.52 7.62 11.55
CA TYR A 136 10.17 7.34 10.15
C TYR A 136 10.27 5.84 9.81
N ARG A 137 11.33 5.16 10.29
CA ARG A 137 11.39 3.69 10.21
C ARG A 137 10.25 3.03 10.97
N GLU A 138 9.87 3.55 12.12
CA GLU A 138 8.74 3.06 12.91
C GLU A 138 7.42 3.26 12.16
N LYS A 139 7.19 4.39 11.49
CA LYS A 139 6.00 4.65 10.66
C LYS A 139 5.94 3.74 9.43
N LEU A 140 7.07 3.51 8.76
CA LEU A 140 7.16 2.59 7.62
C LEU A 140 7.02 1.13 8.08
N ALA A 141 7.65 0.76 9.19
CA ALA A 141 7.47 -0.53 9.85
C ALA A 141 6.03 -0.72 10.32
N LEU A 142 5.35 0.34 10.79
CA LEU A 142 3.93 0.32 11.16
C LEU A 142 3.06 0.00 9.95
N SER A 143 3.36 0.56 8.78
CA SER A 143 2.58 0.28 7.57
C SER A 143 2.71 -1.18 7.13
N ASN A 144 3.92 -1.74 7.14
CA ASN A 144 4.19 -3.13 6.77
C ASN A 144 3.65 -4.12 7.82
N THR A 145 3.80 -3.79 9.11
CA THR A 145 3.26 -4.61 10.21
C THR A 145 1.75 -4.56 10.27
N ARG A 146 1.10 -3.42 9.94
CA ARG A 146 -0.36 -3.32 9.84
C ARG A 146 -0.91 -4.25 8.76
N ILE A 147 -0.33 -4.22 7.56
CA ILE A 147 -0.77 -5.11 6.46
C ILE A 147 -0.52 -6.58 6.81
N ALA A 148 0.62 -6.89 7.42
CA ALA A 148 0.92 -8.26 7.87
C ALA A 148 -0.06 -8.73 8.95
N LYS A 149 -0.38 -7.86 9.92
CA LYS A 149 -1.36 -8.12 10.98
C LYS A 149 -2.75 -8.35 10.41
N GLU A 150 -3.24 -7.48 9.53
CA GLU A 150 -4.55 -7.63 8.87
C GLU A 150 -4.64 -8.97 8.11
N ARG A 151 -3.58 -9.37 7.39
CA ARG A 151 -3.53 -10.68 6.72
C ARG A 151 -3.55 -11.86 7.69
N ILE A 152 -2.83 -11.77 8.81
CA ILE A 152 -2.82 -12.81 9.83
C ILE A 152 -4.20 -12.91 10.49
N GLU A 153 -4.83 -11.78 10.83
CA GLU A 153 -6.16 -11.72 11.43
C GLU A 153 -7.22 -12.31 10.50
N GLN A 154 -7.18 -11.98 9.20
CA GLN A 154 -8.05 -12.62 8.20
C GLN A 154 -7.86 -14.13 8.17
N LYS A 155 -6.61 -14.60 8.15
CA LYS A 155 -6.31 -16.03 8.11
C LYS A 155 -6.71 -16.76 9.39
N CYS A 156 -6.58 -16.11 10.55
CA CYS A 156 -7.09 -16.63 11.82
C CYS A 156 -8.61 -16.77 11.79
N ALA A 157 -9.33 -15.74 11.31
CA ALA A 157 -10.78 -15.79 11.18
C ALA A 157 -11.25 -16.90 10.22
N ASP A 158 -10.58 -17.07 9.08
CA ASP A 158 -10.87 -18.15 8.12
C ASP A 158 -10.63 -19.54 8.72
N LEU A 159 -9.53 -19.70 9.45
CA LEU A 159 -9.20 -20.95 10.14
C LEU A 159 -10.20 -21.26 11.26
N GLU A 160 -10.62 -20.26 12.04
CA GLU A 160 -11.66 -20.41 13.04
C GLU A 160 -12.99 -20.83 12.42
N LEU A 161 -13.37 -20.22 11.30
CA LEU A 161 -14.57 -20.60 10.56
C LEU A 161 -14.48 -22.06 10.06
N SER A 162 -13.33 -22.46 9.52
CA SER A 162 -13.09 -23.83 9.07
C SER A 162 -13.13 -24.82 10.24
N ASN A 163 -12.50 -24.50 11.36
CA ASN A 163 -12.52 -25.33 12.56
C ASN A 163 -13.95 -25.51 13.09
N ASN A 164 -14.73 -24.43 13.16
CA ASN A 164 -16.12 -24.48 13.61
C ASN A 164 -16.99 -25.34 12.68
N ARG A 165 -16.76 -25.27 11.36
CA ARG A 165 -17.43 -26.16 10.38
C ARG A 165 -17.07 -27.62 10.60
N LEU A 166 -15.78 -27.94 10.74
CA LEU A 166 -15.33 -29.31 10.99
C LEU A 166 -15.88 -29.86 12.31
N ILE A 167 -15.91 -29.06 13.37
CA ILE A 167 -16.53 -29.43 14.65
C ILE A 167 -18.02 -29.72 14.46
N ALA A 168 -18.74 -28.89 13.72
CA ALA A 168 -20.16 -29.12 13.42
C ALA A 168 -20.37 -30.42 12.61
N GLU A 169 -19.54 -30.68 11.59
CA GLU A 169 -19.60 -31.90 10.80
C GLU A 169 -19.31 -33.16 11.62
N ILE A 170 -18.27 -33.13 12.46
CA ILE A 170 -17.95 -34.24 13.38
C ILE A 170 -19.12 -34.47 14.34
N THR A 171 -19.70 -33.40 14.86
CA THR A 171 -20.85 -33.48 15.77
C THR A 171 -22.08 -34.07 15.08
N ASP A 172 -22.36 -33.70 13.83
CA ASP A 172 -23.46 -34.25 13.05
C ASP A 172 -23.23 -35.73 12.70
N ARG A 173 -22.00 -36.10 12.30
CA ARG A 173 -21.62 -37.51 12.08
C ARG A 173 -21.82 -38.34 13.33
N LYS A 174 -21.34 -37.88 14.49
CA LYS A 174 -21.55 -38.56 15.78
C LYS A 174 -23.03 -38.68 16.14
N LYS A 175 -23.84 -37.64 15.92
CA LYS A 175 -25.30 -37.70 16.14
C LYS A 175 -25.97 -38.73 15.23
N LYS A 176 -25.56 -38.82 13.96
CA LYS A 176 -26.03 -39.85 13.02
C LYS A 176 -25.65 -41.25 13.48
N GLU A 177 -24.40 -41.46 13.89
CA GLU A 177 -23.93 -42.74 14.44
C GLU A 177 -24.72 -43.16 15.68
N ILE A 178 -24.92 -42.25 16.63
CA ILE A 178 -25.72 -42.51 17.83
C ILE A 178 -27.17 -42.85 17.45
N ARG A 179 -27.80 -42.08 16.55
CA ARG A 179 -29.17 -42.37 16.09
C ARG A 179 -29.28 -43.73 15.41
N ASN A 180 -28.31 -44.08 14.58
CA ASN A 180 -28.27 -45.38 13.92
C ASN A 180 -28.10 -46.52 14.95
N TYR A 181 -27.18 -46.35 15.90
CA TYR A 181 -26.96 -47.31 16.98
C TYR A 181 -28.22 -47.52 17.82
N VAL A 182 -28.86 -46.43 18.28
CA VAL A 182 -30.13 -46.48 19.04
C VAL A 182 -31.22 -47.18 18.22
N SER A 183 -31.31 -46.91 16.92
CA SER A 183 -32.29 -47.56 16.04
C SER A 183 -32.04 -49.06 15.91
N ILE A 184 -30.77 -49.48 15.76
CA ILE A 184 -30.39 -50.91 15.68
C ILE A 184 -30.71 -51.62 16.99
N VAL A 185 -30.36 -51.03 18.14
CA VAL A 185 -30.65 -51.59 19.46
C VAL A 185 -32.16 -51.73 19.67
N PHE A 186 -32.94 -50.71 19.31
CA PHE A 186 -34.40 -50.77 19.39
C PHE A 186 -34.99 -51.91 18.55
N LEU A 187 -34.54 -52.06 17.29
CA LEU A 187 -34.98 -53.15 16.42
C LEU A 187 -34.63 -54.53 17.02
N PHE A 188 -33.41 -54.69 17.55
CA PHE A 188 -32.99 -55.94 18.18
C PHE A 188 -33.83 -56.29 19.41
N VAL A 189 -34.07 -55.33 20.30
CA VAL A 189 -34.92 -55.53 21.49
C VAL A 189 -36.36 -55.89 21.07
N SER A 190 -36.91 -55.18 20.07
CA SER A 190 -38.25 -55.48 19.56
C SER A 190 -38.37 -56.90 18.97
N TYR A 191 -37.33 -57.36 18.28
CA TYR A 191 -37.25 -58.73 17.75
C TYR A 191 -37.21 -59.77 18.88
N LEU A 192 -36.38 -59.56 19.91
CA LEU A 192 -36.31 -60.46 21.06
C LEU A 192 -37.65 -60.55 21.81
N LEU A 193 -38.36 -59.42 21.97
CA LEU A 193 -39.70 -59.41 22.57
C LEU A 193 -40.70 -60.18 21.73
N LEU A 194 -40.72 -59.98 20.41
CA LEU A 194 -41.58 -60.73 19.49
C LEU A 194 -41.28 -62.23 19.50
N ALA A 195 -40.00 -62.62 19.52
CA ALA A 195 -39.58 -64.02 19.61
C ALA A 195 -40.00 -64.64 20.94
N HIS A 196 -39.88 -63.91 22.06
CA HIS A 196 -40.34 -64.38 23.36
C HIS A 196 -41.86 -64.54 23.40
N LEU A 197 -42.63 -63.57 22.88
CA LEU A 197 -44.09 -63.66 22.76
C LEU A 197 -44.50 -64.83 21.87
N TYR A 198 -43.80 -65.07 20.76
CA TYR A 198 -44.05 -66.22 19.89
C TYR A 198 -43.80 -67.54 20.62
N SER A 199 -42.71 -67.66 21.38
CA SER A 199 -42.40 -68.85 22.18
C SER A 199 -43.42 -69.09 23.30
N GLN A 200 -43.86 -68.02 24.00
CA GLN A 200 -44.92 -68.09 25.00
C GLN A 200 -46.26 -68.52 24.38
N MET A 201 -46.61 -68.00 23.19
CA MET A 201 -47.78 -68.41 22.44
C MET A 201 -47.70 -69.87 21.98
N GLU A 202 -46.52 -70.33 21.57
CA GLU A 202 -46.27 -71.73 21.23
C GLU A 202 -46.43 -72.66 22.44
N LEU A 203 -45.90 -72.26 23.60
CA LEU A 203 -46.03 -72.98 24.87
C LEU A 203 -47.48 -72.97 25.41
N HIS A 204 -48.20 -71.86 25.28
CA HIS A 204 -49.61 -71.71 25.67
C HIS A 204 -50.54 -72.49 24.73
N CYS A 205 -50.22 -72.56 23.44
CA CYS A 205 -50.96 -73.37 22.46
C CYS A 205 -50.71 -74.89 22.66
N THR A 206 -49.55 -75.28 23.22
CA THR A 206 -49.32 -76.68 23.65
C THR A 206 -49.99 -77.05 24.98
N THR A 207 -50.34 -76.07 25.84
CA THR A 207 -50.93 -76.32 27.17
C THR A 207 -52.44 -76.10 27.24
N VAL A 208 -53.04 -75.27 26.37
CA VAL A 208 -54.48 -74.98 26.35
C VAL A 208 -55.02 -75.11 24.92
N CYS A 209 -55.52 -76.31 24.59
CA CYS A 209 -56.35 -76.67 23.44
C CYS A 209 -55.82 -76.42 22.00
N THR A 210 -55.57 -77.53 21.30
CA THR A 210 -55.94 -77.72 19.88
C THR A 210 -57.41 -77.27 19.68
N PRO A 211 -57.72 -76.40 18.69
CA PRO A 211 -57.64 -76.76 17.27
C PRO A 211 -57.38 -75.53 16.34
N PHE A 212 -56.18 -74.94 16.35
CA PHE A 212 -55.88 -73.76 15.51
C PHE A 212 -54.56 -73.85 14.70
N SER A 213 -54.28 -75.03 14.14
CA SER A 213 -53.15 -75.23 13.21
C SER A 213 -53.20 -74.33 11.96
N TYR A 214 -54.40 -73.97 11.50
CA TYR A 214 -54.60 -73.17 10.28
C TYR A 214 -54.19 -71.69 10.44
N ILE A 215 -54.36 -71.10 11.63
CA ILE A 215 -53.97 -69.70 11.89
C ILE A 215 -52.45 -69.58 12.09
N LYS A 216 -51.81 -70.57 12.73
CA LYS A 216 -50.33 -70.61 12.89
C LYS A 216 -49.62 -70.53 11.54
N ASP A 217 -50.05 -71.32 10.56
CA ASP A 217 -49.45 -71.34 9.22
C ASP A 217 -49.69 -70.04 8.43
N ALA A 218 -50.85 -69.40 8.60
CA ALA A 218 -51.14 -68.12 7.95
C ALA A 218 -50.28 -66.97 8.53
N LEU A 219 -50.09 -66.94 9.86
CA LEU A 219 -49.28 -65.92 10.55
C LEU A 219 -47.78 -66.11 10.30
N LEU A 220 -47.27 -67.35 10.30
CA LEU A 220 -45.87 -67.65 9.97
C LEU A 220 -45.52 -67.22 8.54
N ARG A 221 -46.41 -67.47 7.57
CA ARG A 221 -46.24 -67.01 6.18
C ARG A 221 -46.25 -65.49 6.06
N GLY A 222 -47.08 -64.80 6.85
CA GLY A 222 -47.10 -63.33 6.93
C GLY A 222 -45.81 -62.76 7.54
N ALA A 223 -45.37 -63.31 8.67
CA ALA A 223 -44.16 -62.88 9.37
C ALA A 223 -42.88 -63.12 8.55
N MET A 224 -42.78 -64.24 7.84
CA MET A 224 -41.68 -64.53 6.92
C MET A 224 -41.58 -63.51 5.78
N LYS A 225 -42.71 -63.06 5.22
CA LYS A 225 -42.72 -62.00 4.20
C LYS A 225 -42.27 -60.66 4.75
N VAL A 226 -42.71 -60.29 5.96
CA VAL A 226 -42.29 -59.04 6.62
C VAL A 226 -40.79 -59.07 6.93
N TYR A 227 -40.26 -60.21 7.39
CA TYR A 227 -38.83 -60.39 7.64
C TYR A 227 -38.00 -60.31 6.35
N GLN A 228 -38.47 -60.93 5.27
CA GLN A 228 -37.79 -60.90 3.98
C GLN A 228 -37.76 -59.49 3.37
N HIS A 229 -38.85 -58.73 3.49
CA HIS A 229 -38.89 -57.32 3.11
C HIS A 229 -38.04 -56.43 4.03
N GLY A 230 -37.99 -56.72 5.33
CA GLY A 230 -37.14 -56.03 6.30
C GLY A 230 -35.64 -56.22 6.02
N CYS A 231 -35.21 -57.46 5.72
CA CYS A 231 -33.83 -57.75 5.33
C CYS A 231 -33.44 -57.06 4.02
N LEU A 232 -34.32 -57.02 3.02
CA LEU A 232 -34.07 -56.30 1.77
C LEU A 232 -33.99 -54.78 1.97
N PHE A 233 -34.84 -54.22 2.84
CA PHE A 233 -34.79 -52.78 3.16
C PHE A 233 -33.49 -52.41 3.88
N ILE A 234 -33.05 -53.24 4.84
CA ILE A 234 -31.78 -53.05 5.55
C ILE A 234 -30.59 -53.21 4.60
N SER A 235 -30.59 -54.19 3.69
CA SER A 235 -29.50 -54.35 2.72
C SER A 235 -29.42 -53.17 1.74
N HIS A 236 -30.57 -52.62 1.33
CA HIS A 236 -30.65 -51.47 0.43
C HIS A 236 -30.25 -50.16 1.11
N LEU A 237 -30.46 -50.06 2.44
CA LEU A 237 -30.02 -48.93 3.26
C LEU A 237 -28.50 -48.97 3.46
N PHE A 238 -27.92 -50.15 3.70
CA PHE A 238 -26.47 -50.34 3.80
C PHE A 238 -25.74 -50.04 2.48
N SER A 239 -26.30 -50.43 1.33
CA SER A 239 -25.73 -50.15 0.01
C SER A 239 -25.77 -48.66 -0.41
N ARG A 240 -26.47 -47.81 0.35
CA ARG A 240 -26.57 -46.36 0.09
C ARG A 240 -25.73 -45.51 1.04
N ILE A 241 -25.23 -46.11 2.11
CA ILE A 241 -24.47 -45.44 3.19
C ILE A 241 -22.96 -45.66 3.01
N TYR A 242 -22.55 -46.73 2.30
CA TYR A 242 -21.19 -46.97 1.82
C TYR A 242 -21.11 -46.73 0.30
#